data_AF-A0A0X1KUF8-F1
#
_entry.id   AF-A0A0X1KUF8-F1
#
_cell.length_a   1.000
_cell.length_b   1.000
_cell.length_c   1.000
_cell.angle_alpha   90.00
_cell.angle_beta   90.00
_cell.angle_gamma   90.00
#
_symmetry.space_group_name_H-M   'P 1'
#
loop_
_entity.id
_entity.type
_entity.pdbx_description
1 polymer ?
#
loop_
_entity_poly.entity_id
_entity_poly.type
_entity_poly.pdbx_seq_one_letter_code
_entity_poly.pdbx_strand_id
1 'polypeptide(L)'
;MKRCGLLLVVLANCIFAQLLYISPAMDLALSVYEPFFVSQPIRPGEIGLFRVMNAASTIQIMSFEVGPNVTLDQLALSTKQAAMNERSTGKIKIANVDCFFRWFSIETSGRIVQSFQLIFLRLAKAYVSSYFAPEEEFYTYLVPALLTVQSLKGPTWFNHVDEKHGYKLMLYEPFQPAEVEEGEIGSFIALDQAKVGYIQIVQEKLPKRMKVDEYANLVEKNTLSKLNQYKLFSSRKNLVEGNEFFWRIFSFTQNQMNFKALQAHLVVDQVAITLTYLSSEENFEQFLPAAIGTIFSFRM
;
A
#
# COMPACT_ATOMS: atom_id res chain seq x y z
N MET A 1 -5.85 -40.23 -13.35
CA MET A 1 -6.49 -39.42 -12.28
C MET A 1 -5.52 -38.57 -11.44
N LYS A 2 -4.26 -38.97 -11.17
CA LYS A 2 -3.33 -38.16 -10.34
C LYS A 2 -2.83 -36.84 -10.97
N ARG A 3 -2.83 -36.71 -12.31
CA ARG A 3 -2.34 -35.50 -13.01
C ARG A 3 -3.34 -34.33 -13.05
N CYS A 4 -4.66 -34.61 -13.02
CA CYS A 4 -5.68 -33.56 -12.98
C CYS A 4 -5.74 -32.85 -11.62
N GLY A 5 -5.50 -33.57 -10.51
CA GLY A 5 -5.49 -32.97 -9.17
C GLY A 5 -4.36 -31.95 -8.98
N LEU A 6 -3.16 -32.24 -9.50
CA LEU A 6 -2.04 -31.29 -9.44
C LEU A 6 -2.32 -30.03 -10.29
N LEU A 7 -2.94 -30.20 -11.45
CA LEU A 7 -3.33 -29.10 -12.33
C LEU A 7 -4.42 -28.23 -11.69
N LEU A 8 -5.36 -28.81 -10.96
CA LEU A 8 -6.41 -28.08 -10.23
C LEU A 8 -5.87 -27.34 -9.00
N VAL A 9 -4.86 -27.87 -8.32
CA VAL A 9 -4.18 -27.19 -7.20
C VAL A 9 -3.29 -26.05 -7.72
N VAL A 10 -2.60 -26.24 -8.85
CA VAL A 10 -1.85 -25.16 -9.51
C VAL A 10 -2.80 -24.10 -10.05
N LEU A 11 -3.91 -24.49 -10.69
CA LEU A 11 -4.96 -23.57 -11.14
C LEU A 11 -5.60 -22.83 -9.97
N ALA A 12 -5.96 -23.50 -8.87
CA ALA A 12 -6.55 -22.85 -7.70
C ALA A 12 -5.59 -21.85 -7.03
N ASN A 13 -4.29 -22.14 -7.01
CA ASN A 13 -3.28 -21.16 -6.56
C ASN A 13 -3.05 -20.01 -7.55
N CYS A 14 -3.39 -20.19 -8.83
CA CYS A 14 -3.35 -19.13 -9.85
C CYS A 14 -4.68 -18.37 -10.01
N ILE A 15 -5.76 -18.81 -9.35
CA ILE A 15 -7.11 -18.21 -9.50
C ILE A 15 -7.38 -17.11 -8.45
N PHE A 16 -6.66 -17.10 -7.33
CA PHE A 16 -6.81 -16.07 -6.31
C PHE A 16 -5.61 -15.13 -6.32
N ALA A 17 -5.74 -13.98 -6.98
CA ALA A 17 -4.78 -12.87 -6.90
C ALA A 17 -4.65 -12.26 -5.48
N GLN A 18 -5.38 -12.83 -4.52
CA GLN A 18 -5.37 -12.50 -3.10
C GLN A 18 -5.50 -13.78 -2.27
N LEU A 19 -4.52 -14.07 -1.42
CA LEU A 19 -4.58 -15.20 -0.50
C LEU A 19 -4.99 -14.71 0.90
N LEU A 20 -5.96 -15.36 1.53
CA LEU A 20 -6.29 -15.09 2.93
C LEU A 20 -5.29 -15.82 3.83
N TYR A 21 -4.51 -15.06 4.59
CA TYR A 21 -3.68 -15.59 5.66
C TYR A 21 -4.40 -15.43 7.00
N ILE A 22 -4.39 -16.50 7.80
CA ILE A 22 -4.92 -16.52 9.17
C ILE A 22 -3.77 -16.94 10.08
N SER A 23 -3.52 -16.18 11.15
CA SER A 23 -2.46 -16.51 12.10
C SER A 23 -2.71 -17.86 12.77
N PRO A 24 -1.67 -18.57 13.24
CA PRO A 24 -1.84 -19.83 13.97
C PRO A 24 -2.75 -19.72 15.20
N ALA A 25 -2.76 -18.55 15.86
CA ALA A 25 -3.62 -18.25 17.00
C ALA A 25 -5.03 -17.77 16.60
N MET A 26 -5.31 -17.65 15.30
CA MET A 26 -6.59 -17.18 14.71
C MET A 26 -7.04 -15.78 15.15
N ASP A 27 -6.11 -14.97 15.65
CA ASP A 27 -6.34 -13.63 16.17
C ASP A 27 -6.00 -12.50 15.17
N LEU A 28 -5.39 -12.88 14.04
CA LEU A 28 -5.01 -12.01 12.94
C LEU A 28 -5.37 -12.66 11.61
N ALA A 29 -6.02 -11.89 10.74
CA ALA A 29 -6.28 -12.29 9.37
C ALA A 29 -5.91 -11.15 8.40
N LEU A 30 -5.27 -11.51 7.29
CA LEU A 30 -4.72 -10.60 6.30
C LEU A 30 -5.03 -11.07 4.87
N SER A 31 -5.25 -10.13 3.97
CA SER A 31 -5.18 -10.37 2.53
C SER A 31 -3.74 -10.22 2.05
N VAL A 32 -3.16 -11.30 1.52
CA VAL A 32 -1.83 -11.32 0.91
C VAL A 32 -1.97 -11.08 -0.57
N TYR A 33 -1.35 -10.02 -1.07
CA TYR A 33 -1.45 -9.59 -2.46
C TYR A 33 -0.28 -10.12 -3.29
N GLU A 34 -0.56 -10.49 -4.54
CA GLU A 34 0.50 -10.86 -5.48
C GLU A 34 1.56 -9.75 -5.61
N PRO A 35 2.85 -10.11 -5.75
CA PRO A 35 3.37 -11.46 -6.01
C PRO A 35 3.84 -12.22 -4.75
N PHE A 36 3.41 -11.81 -3.55
CA PHE A 36 3.83 -12.46 -2.32
C PHE A 36 3.13 -13.81 -2.14
N PHE A 37 3.91 -14.84 -1.79
CA PHE A 37 3.39 -16.16 -1.42
C PHE A 37 3.85 -16.55 -0.02
N VAL A 38 3.06 -17.38 0.64
CA VAL A 38 3.35 -17.85 2.01
C VAL A 38 4.59 -18.73 2.02
N SER A 39 5.50 -18.44 2.95
CA SER A 39 6.70 -19.22 3.24
C SER A 39 6.67 -19.68 4.70
N GLN A 40 7.48 -20.68 5.03
CA GLN A 40 7.55 -21.18 6.41
C GLN A 40 8.30 -20.18 7.30
N PRO A 41 7.76 -19.83 8.48
CA PRO A 41 8.50 -19.08 9.48
C PRO A 41 9.84 -19.74 9.82
N ILE A 42 10.88 -18.93 9.96
CA ILE A 42 12.27 -19.31 10.23
C ILE A 42 12.77 -18.78 11.58
N ARG A 43 12.07 -17.83 12.21
CA ARG A 43 12.51 -17.20 13.47
C ARG A 43 11.51 -17.42 14.61
N PRO A 44 11.97 -17.52 15.87
CA PRO A 44 11.07 -17.49 17.02
C PRO A 44 10.19 -16.23 17.04
N GLY A 45 8.90 -16.39 17.34
CA GLY A 45 7.92 -15.29 17.36
C GLY A 45 7.44 -14.83 15.98
N GLU A 46 8.03 -15.32 14.89
CA GLU A 46 7.52 -15.14 13.54
C GLU A 46 6.29 -16.03 13.34
N ILE A 47 5.15 -15.41 13.11
CA ILE A 47 3.89 -16.11 12.87
C ILE A 47 3.57 -16.21 11.38
N GLY A 48 4.07 -15.27 10.57
CA GLY A 48 3.86 -15.24 9.13
C GLY A 48 5.09 -14.74 8.38
N LEU A 49 5.38 -15.37 7.24
CA LEU A 49 6.46 -15.00 6.35
C LEU A 49 5.97 -15.10 4.90
N PHE A 50 6.18 -14.06 4.10
CA PHE A 50 5.78 -14.02 2.70
C PHE A 50 6.94 -13.53 1.85
N ARG A 51 7.15 -14.16 0.70
CA ARG A 51 8.30 -13.89 -0.17
C ARG A 51 7.85 -13.70 -1.61
N VAL A 52 8.69 -13.04 -2.38
CA VAL A 52 8.57 -12.97 -3.84
C VAL A 52 9.55 -13.98 -4.47
N MET A 53 9.11 -14.66 -5.52
CA MET A 53 9.94 -15.68 -6.17
C MET A 53 11.11 -15.00 -6.88
N ASN A 54 12.34 -15.48 -6.65
CA ASN A 54 13.57 -14.94 -7.23
C ASN A 54 13.87 -13.47 -6.87
N ALA A 55 13.31 -12.97 -5.78
CA ALA A 55 13.57 -11.62 -5.26
C ALA A 55 13.91 -11.72 -3.77
N ALA A 56 14.67 -10.74 -3.26
CA ALA A 56 15.01 -10.67 -1.83
C ALA A 56 13.89 -10.03 -0.99
N SER A 57 12.88 -9.50 -1.65
CA SER A 57 11.72 -8.85 -1.06
C SER A 57 10.88 -9.79 -0.19
N THR A 58 10.66 -9.40 1.05
CA THR A 58 10.04 -10.24 2.09
C THR A 58 9.09 -9.43 2.96
N ILE A 59 7.95 -10.01 3.32
CA ILE A 59 7.06 -9.53 4.40
C ILE A 59 7.18 -10.51 5.57
N GLN A 60 7.45 -9.99 6.75
CA GLN A 60 7.56 -10.74 8.00
C GLN A 60 6.53 -10.21 9.00
N ILE A 61 5.83 -11.12 9.68
CA ILE A 61 4.90 -10.80 10.75
C ILE A 61 5.36 -11.50 12.01
N MET A 62 5.67 -10.71 13.02
CA MET A 62 5.97 -11.20 14.36
C MET A 62 4.83 -10.87 15.31
N SER A 63 4.63 -11.74 16.30
CA SER A 63 3.66 -11.57 17.39
C SER A 63 4.31 -11.86 18.73
N PHE A 64 4.00 -11.04 19.73
CA PHE A 64 4.51 -11.20 21.09
C PHE A 64 3.40 -10.87 22.10
N GLU A 65 3.37 -11.60 23.21
CA GLU A 65 2.51 -11.26 24.36
C GLU A 65 3.03 -9.97 25.02
N VAL A 66 2.11 -9.07 25.41
CA VAL A 66 2.46 -7.83 26.12
C VAL A 66 1.64 -7.65 27.39
N GLY A 67 2.25 -6.98 28.36
CA GLY A 67 1.56 -6.63 29.61
C GLY A 67 0.40 -5.65 29.37
N PRO A 68 -0.59 -5.58 30.27
CA PRO A 68 -1.83 -4.82 30.09
C PRO A 68 -1.62 -3.29 29.96
N ASN A 69 -0.48 -2.77 30.40
CA ASN A 69 -0.17 -1.34 30.42
C ASN A 69 0.82 -0.93 29.32
N VAL A 70 1.20 -1.83 28.42
CA VAL A 70 2.12 -1.51 27.33
C VAL A 70 1.40 -0.64 26.29
N THR A 71 1.93 0.53 26.01
CA THR A 71 1.39 1.43 24.98
C THR A 71 2.03 1.18 23.63
N LEU A 72 1.35 1.62 22.56
CA LEU A 72 1.88 1.54 21.19
C LEU A 72 3.21 2.29 21.04
N ASP A 73 3.36 3.44 21.71
CA ASP A 73 4.60 4.24 21.67
C ASP A 73 5.76 3.53 22.37
N GLN A 74 5.50 2.89 23.52
CA GLN A 74 6.49 2.07 24.22
C GLN A 74 6.92 0.87 23.35
N LEU A 75 5.95 0.21 22.71
CA LEU A 75 6.22 -0.90 21.81
C LEU A 75 7.07 -0.44 20.63
N ALA A 76 6.72 0.68 19.98
CA ALA A 76 7.49 1.27 18.90
C ALA A 76 8.93 1.58 19.34
N LEU A 77 9.16 2.14 20.53
CA LEU A 77 10.51 2.36 21.03
C LEU A 77 11.28 1.05 21.22
N SER A 78 10.61 0.01 21.74
CA SER A 78 11.24 -1.30 22.01
C SER A 78 11.64 -2.08 20.76
N THR A 79 10.94 -1.87 19.63
CA THR A 79 11.25 -2.55 18.36
C THR A 79 12.31 -1.82 17.54
N LYS A 80 12.74 -0.63 17.96
CA LYS A 80 13.78 0.14 17.29
C LYS A 80 15.14 -0.50 17.54
N GLN A 81 15.86 -0.82 16.46
CA GLN A 81 17.23 -1.35 16.54
C GLN A 81 18.24 -0.24 16.27
N ALA A 82 19.42 -0.31 16.91
CA ALA A 82 20.46 0.71 16.77
C ALA A 82 20.95 0.89 15.32
N ALA A 83 20.89 -0.17 14.50
CA ALA A 83 21.30 -0.14 13.10
C ALA A 83 20.24 0.45 12.14
N MET A 84 19.06 0.84 12.64
CA MET A 84 18.01 1.43 11.82
C MET A 84 18.27 2.92 11.58
N ASN A 85 18.43 3.30 10.31
CA ASN A 85 18.38 4.69 9.88
C ASN A 85 16.94 5.04 9.50
N GLU A 86 16.23 5.69 10.43
CA GLU A 86 14.81 6.01 10.32
C GLU A 86 14.58 7.28 9.49
N ARG A 87 13.74 7.19 8.45
CA ARG A 87 13.49 8.27 7.48
C ARG A 87 12.15 8.95 7.67
N SER A 88 11.11 8.19 8.01
CA SER A 88 9.76 8.70 8.26
C SER A 88 9.05 7.83 9.29
N THR A 89 8.23 8.44 10.13
CA THR A 89 7.38 7.76 11.10
C THR A 89 6.04 8.47 11.21
N GLY A 90 5.04 7.76 11.68
CA GLY A 90 3.74 8.34 11.97
C GLY A 90 2.77 7.36 12.58
N LYS A 91 1.55 7.85 12.80
CA LYS A 91 0.43 7.05 13.29
C LYS A 91 -0.68 7.09 12.25
N ILE A 92 -1.30 5.94 12.02
CA ILE A 92 -2.46 5.78 11.14
C ILE A 92 -3.47 4.88 11.84
N LYS A 93 -4.73 5.00 11.45
CA LYS A 93 -5.81 4.17 11.97
C LYS A 93 -6.33 3.23 10.89
N ILE A 94 -6.31 1.92 11.16
CA ILE A 94 -6.75 0.87 10.21
C ILE A 94 -7.86 0.05 10.88
N ALA A 95 -9.08 0.07 10.33
CA ALA A 95 -10.23 -0.68 10.86
C ALA A 95 -10.44 -0.51 12.39
N ASN A 96 -10.27 0.73 12.88
CA ASN A 96 -10.29 1.13 14.29
C ASN A 96 -9.10 0.69 15.16
N VAL A 97 -8.05 0.14 14.56
CA VAL A 97 -6.79 -0.16 15.24
C VAL A 97 -5.82 1.00 15.03
N ASP A 98 -5.33 1.57 16.13
CA ASP A 98 -4.23 2.52 16.07
C ASP A 98 -2.93 1.77 15.73
N CYS A 99 -2.29 2.23 14.66
CA CYS A 99 -1.07 1.65 14.16
C CYS A 99 0.03 2.71 14.14
N PHE A 100 1.23 2.32 14.55
CA PHE A 100 2.44 3.09 14.34
C PHE A 100 3.12 2.55 13.09
N PHE A 101 3.57 3.42 12.20
CA PHE A 101 4.41 3.02 11.08
C PHE A 101 5.77 3.70 11.12
N ARG A 102 6.76 3.05 10.52
CA ARG A 102 8.06 3.63 10.24
C ARG A 102 8.64 3.16 8.92
N TRP A 103 9.44 4.03 8.34
CA TRP A 103 10.30 3.83 7.21
C TRP A 103 11.73 3.92 7.67
N PHE A 104 12.54 2.92 7.35
CA PHE A 104 13.94 2.92 7.72
C PHE A 104 14.77 2.09 6.75
N SER A 105 16.07 2.32 6.76
CA SER A 105 17.03 1.45 6.12
C SER A 105 17.96 0.81 7.14
N ILE A 106 18.43 -0.40 6.84
CA ILE A 106 19.52 -1.06 7.58
C ILE A 106 20.64 -1.33 6.59
N GLU A 107 21.85 -0.94 6.94
CA GLU A 107 23.05 -1.31 6.18
C GLU A 107 23.62 -2.61 6.74
N THR A 108 23.70 -3.64 5.89
CA THR A 108 24.26 -4.95 6.24
C THR A 108 25.24 -5.38 5.16
N SER A 109 26.51 -5.61 5.56
CA SER A 109 27.55 -6.18 4.68
C SER A 109 27.67 -5.48 3.32
N GLY A 110 27.63 -4.15 3.30
CA GLY A 110 27.77 -3.32 2.09
C GLY A 110 26.52 -3.25 1.22
N ARG A 111 25.34 -3.64 1.73
CA ARG A 111 24.05 -3.48 1.06
C ARG A 111 23.07 -2.73 1.95
N ILE A 112 22.27 -1.87 1.33
CA ILE A 112 21.20 -1.13 2.00
C ILE A 112 19.89 -1.90 1.79
N VAL A 113 19.25 -2.28 2.89
CA VAL A 113 17.90 -2.86 2.89
C VAL A 113 16.92 -1.77 3.32
N GLN A 114 16.05 -1.38 2.40
CA GLN A 114 14.95 -0.46 2.66
C GLN A 114 13.79 -1.23 3.30
N SER A 115 13.12 -0.61 4.27
CA SER A 115 12.14 -1.28 5.10
C SER A 115 10.95 -0.38 5.43
N PHE A 116 9.77 -0.99 5.47
CA PHE A 116 8.57 -0.43 6.06
C PHE A 116 8.11 -1.34 7.19
N GLN A 117 7.67 -0.76 8.31
CA GLN A 117 7.13 -1.54 9.42
C GLN A 117 5.85 -0.89 9.95
N LEU A 118 4.84 -1.73 10.14
CA LEU A 118 3.58 -1.41 10.80
C LEU A 118 3.50 -2.15 12.13
N ILE A 119 3.21 -1.44 13.20
CA ILE A 119 3.16 -1.92 14.57
C ILE A 119 1.77 -1.61 15.12
N PHE A 120 1.13 -2.58 15.77
CA PHE A 120 -0.15 -2.37 16.43
C PHE A 120 -0.36 -3.33 17.60
N LEU A 121 -1.31 -2.98 18.47
CA LEU A 121 -1.74 -3.77 19.61
C LEU A 121 -3.13 -4.33 19.35
N ARG A 122 -3.34 -5.63 19.63
CA ARG A 122 -4.64 -6.27 19.54
C ARG A 122 -4.71 -7.45 20.51
N LEU A 123 -5.78 -7.53 21.31
CA LEU A 123 -6.06 -8.65 22.21
C LEU A 123 -4.86 -9.03 23.11
N ALA A 124 -4.26 -8.04 23.80
CA ALA A 124 -3.06 -8.21 24.64
C ALA A 124 -1.78 -8.70 23.92
N LYS A 125 -1.77 -8.67 22.59
CA LYS A 125 -0.61 -8.97 21.76
C LYS A 125 -0.11 -7.75 21.02
N ALA A 126 1.20 -7.72 20.82
CA ALA A 126 1.89 -6.82 19.91
C ALA A 126 2.14 -7.52 18.59
N TYR A 127 1.81 -6.85 17.48
CA TYR A 127 2.10 -7.32 16.14
C TYR A 127 3.06 -6.35 15.46
N VAL A 128 4.05 -6.92 14.78
CA VAL A 128 5.04 -6.19 14.00
C VAL A 128 5.06 -6.78 12.60
N SER A 129 4.46 -6.06 11.65
CA SER A 129 4.42 -6.44 10.23
C SER A 129 5.43 -5.60 9.47
N SER A 130 6.47 -6.24 8.93
CA SER A 130 7.61 -5.56 8.31
C SER A 130 7.77 -6.02 6.87
N TYR A 131 7.92 -5.08 5.94
CA TYR A 131 8.36 -5.31 4.57
C TYR A 131 9.85 -4.93 4.48
N PHE A 132 10.65 -5.82 3.92
CA PHE A 132 12.08 -5.65 3.70
C PHE A 132 12.40 -5.91 2.22
N ALA A 133 13.17 -5.04 1.59
CA ALA A 133 13.72 -5.28 0.27
C ALA A 133 15.05 -4.54 0.07
N PRO A 134 15.96 -5.05 -0.75
CA PRO A 134 17.09 -4.26 -1.24
C PRO A 134 16.61 -2.98 -1.93
N GLU A 135 17.44 -1.94 -1.90
CA GLU A 135 17.11 -0.64 -2.49
C GLU A 135 16.69 -0.73 -3.96
N GLU A 136 17.29 -1.64 -4.75
CA GLU A 136 17.02 -1.78 -6.18
C GLU A 136 15.63 -2.36 -6.47
N GLU A 137 15.09 -3.16 -5.55
CA GLU A 137 13.79 -3.83 -5.71
C GLU A 137 12.67 -3.16 -4.89
N PHE A 138 13.01 -2.24 -3.99
CA PHE A 138 12.10 -1.80 -2.94
C PHE A 138 10.77 -1.27 -3.47
N TYR A 139 10.79 -0.38 -4.46
CA TYR A 139 9.58 0.19 -5.06
C TYR A 139 8.80 -0.81 -5.92
N THR A 140 9.46 -1.86 -6.43
CA THR A 140 8.84 -2.87 -7.30
C THR A 140 7.70 -3.61 -6.62
N TYR A 141 7.83 -3.89 -5.32
CA TYR A 141 6.84 -4.63 -4.55
C TYR A 141 6.24 -3.83 -3.39
N LEU A 142 6.54 -2.53 -3.32
CA LEU A 142 6.10 -1.66 -2.23
C LEU A 142 4.58 -1.60 -2.09
N VAL A 143 3.85 -1.34 -3.19
CA VAL A 143 2.39 -1.23 -3.16
C VAL A 143 1.72 -2.54 -2.71
N PRO A 144 1.98 -3.71 -3.32
CA PRO A 144 1.40 -4.97 -2.82
C PRO A 144 1.85 -5.31 -1.40
N ALA A 145 3.06 -4.93 -1.00
CA ALA A 145 3.51 -5.12 0.38
C ALA A 145 2.71 -4.26 1.36
N LEU A 146 2.53 -2.97 1.07
CA LEU A 146 1.73 -2.05 1.88
C LEU A 146 0.27 -2.48 1.96
N LEU A 147 -0.32 -2.90 0.84
CA LEU A 147 -1.67 -3.49 0.82
C LEU A 147 -1.74 -4.73 1.73
N THR A 148 -0.73 -5.61 1.69
CA THR A 148 -0.70 -6.82 2.52
C THR A 148 -0.58 -6.50 4.01
N VAL A 149 0.41 -5.69 4.41
CA VAL A 149 0.67 -5.39 5.83
C VAL A 149 -0.44 -4.55 6.47
N GLN A 150 -1.19 -3.79 5.67
CA GLN A 150 -2.32 -2.97 6.13
C GLN A 150 -3.68 -3.68 6.05
N SER A 151 -3.76 -4.89 5.50
CA SER A 151 -5.02 -5.60 5.24
C SER A 151 -5.68 -6.23 6.49
N LEU A 152 -5.51 -5.62 7.66
CA LEU A 152 -6.08 -6.07 8.92
C LEU A 152 -7.59 -6.24 8.76
N LYS A 153 -8.06 -7.50 8.73
CA LYS A 153 -9.48 -7.78 8.58
C LYS A 153 -10.20 -7.39 9.86
N GLY A 154 -11.13 -6.47 9.69
CA GLY A 154 -12.09 -5.98 10.68
C GLY A 154 -13.36 -5.54 9.95
N PRO A 155 -14.36 -5.01 10.67
CA PRO A 155 -15.53 -4.41 10.07
C PRO A 155 -15.10 -3.33 9.04
N THR A 156 -15.45 -3.52 7.77
CA THR A 156 -15.19 -2.55 6.71
C THR A 156 -16.31 -1.52 6.68
N TRP A 157 -15.99 -0.26 6.96
CA TRP A 157 -16.95 0.84 6.87
C TRP A 157 -16.44 1.81 5.81
N PHE A 158 -17.14 1.91 4.68
CA PHE A 158 -16.94 3.04 3.77
C PHE A 158 -17.39 4.29 4.53
N ASN A 159 -16.43 5.15 4.87
CA ASN A 159 -16.67 6.38 5.63
C ASN A 159 -16.73 7.62 4.72
N HIS A 160 -16.55 7.45 3.41
CA HIS A 160 -16.79 8.47 2.39
C HIS A 160 -17.62 7.88 1.25
N VAL A 161 -18.72 8.56 0.92
CA VAL A 161 -19.62 8.21 -0.19
C VAL A 161 -19.94 9.49 -0.95
N ASP A 162 -19.72 9.49 -2.26
CA ASP A 162 -20.14 10.54 -3.17
C ASP A 162 -21.26 9.99 -4.06
N GLU A 163 -22.49 10.37 -3.75
CA GLU A 163 -23.67 9.93 -4.49
C GLU A 163 -23.78 10.57 -5.88
N LYS A 164 -23.22 11.77 -6.06
CA LYS A 164 -23.28 12.52 -7.33
C LYS A 164 -22.47 11.82 -8.42
N HIS A 165 -21.28 11.33 -8.07
CA HIS A 165 -20.37 10.65 -8.97
C HIS A 165 -20.45 9.13 -8.84
N GLY A 166 -21.22 8.62 -7.87
CA GLY A 166 -21.49 7.20 -7.70
C GLY A 166 -20.26 6.42 -7.25
N TYR A 167 -19.50 6.94 -6.29
CA TYR A 167 -18.35 6.22 -5.73
C TYR A 167 -18.34 6.23 -4.21
N LYS A 168 -17.61 5.27 -3.64
CA LYS A 168 -17.33 5.17 -2.21
C LYS A 168 -15.91 4.73 -1.97
N LEU A 169 -15.35 5.15 -0.83
CA LEU A 169 -14.01 4.75 -0.40
C LEU A 169 -13.91 4.74 1.13
N MET A 170 -12.87 4.08 1.63
CA MET A 170 -12.41 4.20 3.00
C MET A 170 -11.35 5.29 3.03
N LEU A 171 -11.66 6.42 3.63
CA LEU A 171 -10.74 7.53 3.88
C LEU A 171 -9.94 7.25 5.15
N TYR A 172 -8.65 6.96 5.00
CA TYR A 172 -7.76 6.69 6.12
C TYR A 172 -7.19 7.99 6.67
N GLU A 173 -7.23 8.15 8.00
CA GLU A 173 -6.56 9.25 8.68
C GLU A 173 -5.05 9.26 8.35
N PRO A 174 -4.43 10.44 8.15
CA PRO A 174 -4.96 11.78 8.46
C PRO A 174 -5.67 12.49 7.28
N PHE A 175 -6.01 11.80 6.18
CA PHE A 175 -6.70 12.46 5.07
C PHE A 175 -8.12 12.90 5.45
N GLN A 176 -8.47 14.10 5.02
CA GLN A 176 -9.79 14.71 5.17
C GLN A 176 -10.27 15.24 3.82
N PRO A 177 -11.59 15.31 3.55
CA PRO A 177 -12.10 15.91 2.33
C PRO A 177 -11.58 17.35 2.15
N ALA A 178 -11.18 17.68 0.92
CA ALA A 178 -10.74 19.00 0.51
C ALA A 178 -11.70 19.61 -0.51
N GLU A 179 -11.57 20.90 -0.78
CA GLU A 179 -12.25 21.53 -1.91
C GLU A 179 -11.72 20.92 -3.22
N VAL A 180 -12.64 20.59 -4.13
CA VAL A 180 -12.33 20.02 -5.45
C VAL A 180 -11.95 21.13 -6.42
N GLU A 181 -10.81 20.97 -7.08
CA GLU A 181 -10.37 21.82 -8.18
C GLU A 181 -11.09 21.45 -9.50
N GLU A 182 -10.92 22.29 -10.52
CA GLU A 182 -11.53 22.08 -11.83
C GLU A 182 -11.07 20.74 -12.46
N GLY A 183 -12.03 19.88 -12.79
CA GLY A 183 -11.78 18.57 -13.39
C GLY A 183 -11.70 17.41 -12.39
N GLU A 184 -11.71 17.69 -11.09
CA GLU A 184 -11.73 16.67 -10.04
C GLU A 184 -13.18 16.29 -9.66
N ILE A 185 -13.40 15.01 -9.39
CA ILE A 185 -14.67 14.51 -8.82
C ILE A 185 -14.57 14.28 -7.30
N GLY A 186 -13.36 14.34 -6.73
CA GLY A 186 -13.13 14.20 -5.31
C GLY A 186 -11.68 14.44 -4.92
N SER A 187 -11.48 15.12 -3.78
CA SER A 187 -10.16 15.56 -3.33
C SER A 187 -10.01 15.44 -1.82
N PHE A 188 -8.81 15.05 -1.38
CA PHE A 188 -8.52 14.84 0.04
C PHE A 188 -7.12 15.34 0.39
N ILE A 189 -6.98 15.94 1.57
CA ILE A 189 -5.73 16.51 2.04
C ILE A 189 -5.36 15.95 3.41
N ALA A 190 -4.07 15.67 3.58
CA ALA A 190 -3.43 15.32 4.83
C ALA A 190 -2.44 16.42 5.19
N LEU A 191 -2.55 16.96 6.41
CA LEU A 191 -1.68 17.99 6.94
C LEU A 191 -1.06 17.50 8.25
N ASP A 192 0.27 17.52 8.33
CA ASP A 192 1.01 17.26 9.56
C ASP A 192 2.19 18.24 9.64
N GLN A 193 2.09 19.23 10.54
CA GLN A 193 3.00 20.36 10.64
C GLN A 193 3.12 21.11 9.28
N ALA A 194 4.29 21.05 8.65
CA ALA A 194 4.56 21.65 7.34
C ALA A 194 4.50 20.64 6.18
N LYS A 195 4.10 19.39 6.45
CA LYS A 195 4.00 18.33 5.45
C LYS A 195 2.58 18.26 4.91
N VAL A 196 2.48 18.12 3.59
CA VAL A 196 1.21 18.07 2.87
C VAL A 196 1.19 16.84 1.97
N GLY A 197 0.13 16.06 2.08
CA GLY A 197 -0.23 15.01 1.13
C GLY A 197 -1.58 15.32 0.51
N TYR A 198 -1.71 15.14 -0.80
CA TYR A 198 -2.94 15.43 -1.54
C TYR A 198 -3.37 14.21 -2.35
N ILE A 199 -4.65 13.84 -2.30
CA ILE A 199 -5.24 12.81 -3.16
C ILE A 199 -6.28 13.49 -4.03
N GLN A 200 -6.11 13.39 -5.34
CA GLN A 200 -7.11 13.80 -6.33
C GLN A 200 -7.74 12.58 -7.00
N ILE A 201 -9.02 12.69 -7.35
CA ILE A 201 -9.77 11.72 -8.14
C ILE A 201 -10.33 12.42 -9.38
N VAL A 202 -9.95 11.92 -10.55
CA VAL A 202 -10.43 12.40 -11.85
C VAL A 202 -11.21 11.29 -12.54
N GLN A 203 -12.32 11.66 -13.18
CA GLN A 203 -13.14 10.77 -13.98
C GLN A 203 -13.16 11.19 -15.44
N GLU A 204 -12.88 10.25 -16.33
CA GLU A 204 -12.88 10.47 -17.78
C GLU A 204 -13.82 9.48 -18.48
N LYS A 205 -14.62 9.99 -19.42
CA LYS A 205 -15.41 9.14 -20.32
C LYS A 205 -14.55 8.71 -21.50
N LEU A 206 -14.37 7.41 -21.66
CA LEU A 206 -13.59 6.83 -22.73
C LEU A 206 -14.41 6.75 -24.02
N PRO A 207 -13.79 6.96 -25.20
CA PRO A 207 -14.48 6.83 -26.50
C PRO A 207 -14.85 5.38 -26.85
N LYS A 208 -14.22 4.41 -26.18
CA LYS A 208 -14.48 2.98 -26.31
C LYS A 208 -14.02 2.26 -25.04
N ARG A 209 -14.51 1.03 -24.84
CA ARG A 209 -14.00 0.15 -23.79
C ARG A 209 -12.50 -0.09 -23.97
N MET A 210 -11.74 0.02 -22.89
CA MET A 210 -10.29 -0.07 -22.87
C MET A 210 -9.85 -0.88 -21.64
N LYS A 211 -8.72 -1.58 -21.73
CA LYS A 211 -8.13 -2.21 -20.54
C LYS A 211 -7.43 -1.16 -19.67
N VAL A 212 -7.30 -1.44 -18.37
CA VAL A 212 -6.71 -0.49 -17.42
C VAL A 212 -5.24 -0.18 -17.72
N ASP A 213 -4.47 -1.16 -18.20
CA ASP A 213 -3.08 -0.96 -18.65
C ASP A 213 -2.99 -0.15 -19.95
N GLU A 214 -3.87 -0.40 -20.91
CA GLU A 214 -3.96 0.38 -22.14
C GLU A 214 -4.25 1.86 -21.83
N TYR A 215 -5.21 2.15 -20.94
CA TYR A 215 -5.51 3.53 -20.52
C TYR A 215 -4.35 4.16 -19.77
N ALA A 216 -3.75 3.43 -18.82
CA ALA A 216 -2.59 3.91 -18.08
C ALA A 216 -1.44 4.30 -19.02
N ASN A 217 -1.13 3.48 -20.02
CA ASN A 217 -0.09 3.76 -21.00
C ASN A 217 -0.38 5.00 -21.85
N LEU A 218 -1.65 5.26 -22.17
CA LEU A 218 -2.07 6.50 -22.86
C LEU A 218 -1.85 7.73 -21.99
N VAL A 219 -2.23 7.68 -20.70
CA VAL A 219 -2.00 8.77 -19.74
C VAL A 219 -0.51 9.07 -19.60
N GLU A 220 0.32 8.03 -19.52
CA GLU A 220 1.77 8.22 -19.42
C GLU A 220 2.35 8.89 -20.66
N LYS A 221 2.03 8.38 -21.85
CA LYS A 221 2.53 8.92 -23.12
C LYS A 221 2.06 10.35 -23.39
N ASN A 222 0.82 10.67 -23.05
CA ASN A 222 0.21 11.94 -23.41
C ASN A 222 0.46 13.03 -22.36
N THR A 223 0.68 12.66 -21.11
CA THR A 223 0.72 13.59 -19.98
C THR A 223 2.00 13.44 -19.18
N LEU A 224 2.25 12.27 -18.58
CA LEU A 224 3.33 12.13 -17.58
C LEU A 224 4.74 12.21 -18.17
N SER A 225 4.96 11.60 -19.34
CA SER A 225 6.29 11.58 -19.98
C SER A 225 6.75 12.96 -20.46
N LYS A 226 5.86 13.97 -20.41
CA LYS A 226 6.15 15.36 -20.73
C LYS A 226 6.46 16.20 -19.50
N LEU A 227 6.30 15.64 -18.29
CA LEU A 227 6.65 16.32 -17.06
C LEU A 227 8.17 16.49 -16.97
N ASN A 228 8.59 17.64 -16.47
CA ASN A 228 10.01 17.94 -16.32
C ASN A 228 10.66 16.96 -15.33
N GLN A 229 11.80 16.38 -15.72
CA GLN A 229 12.53 15.37 -14.94
C GLN A 229 11.66 14.18 -14.51
N TYR A 230 10.70 13.76 -15.35
CA TYR A 230 9.90 12.57 -15.10
C TYR A 230 10.79 11.34 -14.90
N LYS A 231 10.62 10.68 -13.75
CA LYS A 231 11.31 9.43 -13.40
C LYS A 231 10.32 8.43 -12.84
N LEU A 232 10.07 7.37 -13.59
CA LEU A 232 9.28 6.22 -13.14
C LEU A 232 10.13 5.34 -12.22
N PHE A 233 9.64 5.06 -11.00
CA PHE A 233 10.27 4.13 -10.07
C PHE A 233 9.73 2.71 -10.24
N SER A 234 8.40 2.59 -10.36
CA SER A 234 7.74 1.30 -10.55
C SER A 234 6.34 1.47 -11.11
N SER A 235 5.86 0.45 -11.81
CA SER A 235 4.45 0.32 -12.19
C SER A 235 4.04 -1.14 -12.24
N ARG A 236 2.78 -1.42 -11.91
CA ARG A 236 2.24 -2.79 -11.95
C ARG A 236 0.72 -2.80 -12.00
N LYS A 237 0.19 -3.97 -12.32
CA LYS A 237 -1.20 -4.31 -12.08
C LYS A 237 -1.35 -5.08 -10.77
N ASN A 238 -2.41 -4.76 -10.04
CA ASN A 238 -2.82 -5.49 -8.84
C ASN A 238 -4.34 -5.65 -8.83
N LEU A 239 -4.81 -6.85 -8.45
CA LEU A 239 -6.22 -7.09 -8.17
C LEU A 239 -6.50 -6.77 -6.70
N VAL A 240 -7.35 -5.77 -6.44
CA VAL A 240 -7.75 -5.37 -5.09
C VAL A 240 -9.24 -5.56 -4.88
N GLU A 241 -9.58 -6.61 -4.12
CA GLU A 241 -10.94 -7.02 -3.75
C GLU A 241 -11.86 -7.11 -4.97
N GLY A 242 -11.36 -7.74 -6.03
CA GLY A 242 -12.07 -7.94 -7.30
C GLY A 242 -11.90 -6.84 -8.34
N ASN A 243 -11.25 -5.72 -8.00
CA ASN A 243 -11.01 -4.62 -8.95
C ASN A 243 -9.58 -4.64 -9.49
N GLU A 244 -9.43 -4.59 -10.82
CA GLU A 244 -8.11 -4.51 -11.46
C GLU A 244 -7.63 -3.05 -11.45
N PHE A 245 -6.55 -2.79 -10.70
CA PHE A 245 -5.87 -1.51 -10.71
C PHE A 245 -4.57 -1.60 -11.51
N PHE A 246 -4.27 -0.56 -12.29
CA PHE A 246 -2.90 -0.29 -12.74
C PHE A 246 -2.35 0.87 -11.90
N TRP A 247 -1.20 0.71 -11.27
CA TRP A 247 -0.57 1.77 -10.50
C TRP A 247 0.86 2.05 -10.95
N ARG A 248 1.34 3.24 -10.63
CA ARG A 248 2.72 3.68 -10.83
C ARG A 248 3.18 4.61 -9.72
N ILE A 249 4.46 4.56 -9.40
CA ILE A 249 5.15 5.52 -8.54
C ILE A 249 6.19 6.24 -9.39
N PHE A 250 6.13 7.57 -9.42
CA PHE A 250 7.03 8.40 -10.21
C PHE A 250 7.35 9.72 -9.50
N SER A 251 8.44 10.37 -9.91
CA SER A 251 8.76 11.74 -9.53
C SER A 251 8.84 12.65 -10.73
N PHE A 252 8.70 13.94 -10.48
CA PHE A 252 8.87 15.01 -11.46
C PHE A 252 9.16 16.32 -10.73
N THR A 253 9.62 17.32 -11.47
CA THR A 253 9.89 18.66 -10.93
C THR A 253 8.88 19.66 -11.47
N GLN A 254 8.25 20.44 -10.60
CA GLN A 254 7.36 21.54 -10.96
C GLN A 254 7.67 22.75 -10.09
N ASN A 255 7.81 23.93 -10.70
CA ASN A 255 8.12 25.18 -9.97
C ASN A 255 9.35 25.05 -9.05
N GLN A 256 10.42 24.39 -9.52
CA GLN A 256 11.65 24.08 -8.78
C GLN A 256 11.48 23.16 -7.55
N MET A 257 10.28 22.62 -7.33
CA MET A 257 10.02 21.63 -6.28
C MET A 257 9.95 20.22 -6.88
N ASN A 258 10.57 19.26 -6.20
CA ASN A 258 10.49 17.86 -6.56
C ASN A 258 9.28 17.21 -5.90
N PHE A 259 8.44 16.63 -6.73
CA PHE A 259 7.25 15.90 -6.32
C PHE A 259 7.43 14.41 -6.55
N LYS A 260 6.78 13.61 -5.70
CA LYS A 260 6.63 12.18 -5.90
C LYS A 260 5.15 11.84 -5.80
N ALA A 261 4.71 10.97 -6.70
CA ALA A 261 3.30 10.61 -6.84
C ALA A 261 3.11 9.10 -6.88
N LEU A 262 2.00 8.65 -6.31
CA LEU A 262 1.39 7.36 -6.57
C LEU A 262 0.14 7.62 -7.40
N GLN A 263 0.10 7.12 -8.63
CA GLN A 263 -1.10 7.17 -9.47
C GLN A 263 -1.65 5.77 -9.67
N ALA A 264 -2.95 5.60 -9.48
CA ALA A 264 -3.67 4.38 -9.74
C ALA A 264 -4.83 4.65 -10.70
N HIS A 265 -5.08 3.70 -11.59
CA HIS A 265 -6.17 3.73 -12.54
C HIS A 265 -7.10 2.55 -12.31
N LEU A 266 -8.38 2.80 -12.50
CA LEU A 266 -9.44 1.81 -12.59
C LEU A 266 -10.28 2.12 -13.84
N VAL A 267 -10.67 1.11 -14.60
CA VAL A 267 -11.59 1.28 -15.74
C VAL A 267 -12.83 0.42 -15.51
N VAL A 268 -13.99 1.07 -15.43
CA VAL A 268 -15.30 0.42 -15.33
C VAL A 268 -16.09 0.76 -16.58
N ASP A 269 -16.35 -0.24 -17.42
CA ASP A 269 -16.95 -0.10 -18.74
C ASP A 269 -16.24 0.92 -19.66
N GLN A 270 -16.81 2.12 -19.82
CA GLN A 270 -16.25 3.23 -20.62
C GLN A 270 -15.92 4.45 -19.75
N VAL A 271 -15.73 4.23 -18.44
CA VAL A 271 -15.34 5.26 -17.50
C VAL A 271 -13.97 4.89 -16.93
N ALA A 272 -13.01 5.78 -17.08
CA ALA A 272 -11.71 5.68 -16.43
C ALA A 272 -11.68 6.58 -15.21
N ILE A 273 -11.19 6.04 -14.10
CA ILE A 273 -10.93 6.76 -12.87
C ILE A 273 -9.42 6.80 -12.66
N THR A 274 -8.89 7.99 -12.40
CA THR A 274 -7.50 8.21 -12.03
C THR A 274 -7.45 8.77 -10.62
N LEU A 275 -6.86 8.00 -9.69
CA LEU A 275 -6.58 8.44 -8.33
C LEU A 275 -5.09 8.76 -8.22
N THR A 276 -4.73 9.98 -7.81
CA THR A 276 -3.33 10.37 -7.66
C THR A 276 -3.08 10.90 -6.27
N TYR A 277 -2.22 10.22 -5.51
CA TYR A 277 -1.58 10.77 -4.32
C TYR A 277 -0.33 11.53 -4.72
N LEU A 278 -0.20 12.78 -4.30
CA LEU A 278 0.88 13.70 -4.59
C LEU A 278 1.42 14.32 -3.29
N SER A 279 2.74 14.43 -3.21
CA SER A 279 3.44 15.11 -2.12
C SER A 279 4.79 15.62 -2.64
N SER A 280 5.41 16.56 -1.91
CA SER A 280 6.85 16.78 -2.09
C SER A 280 7.60 15.46 -1.86
N GLU A 281 8.73 15.28 -2.56
CA GLU A 281 9.48 14.04 -2.51
C GLU A 281 9.95 13.67 -1.09
N GLU A 282 10.34 14.66 -0.29
CA GLU A 282 10.77 14.51 1.10
C GLU A 282 9.63 14.02 2.03
N ASN A 283 8.39 14.37 1.70
CA ASN A 283 7.22 14.08 2.53
C ASN A 283 6.43 12.87 2.04
N PHE A 284 6.76 12.32 0.86
CA PHE A 284 5.98 11.27 0.21
C PHE A 284 5.70 10.06 1.11
N GLU A 285 6.72 9.61 1.85
CA GLU A 285 6.65 8.43 2.72
C GLU A 285 5.73 8.64 3.94
N GLN A 286 5.51 9.89 4.36
CA GLN A 286 4.72 10.25 5.55
C GLN A 286 3.27 9.78 5.44
N PHE A 287 2.63 10.02 4.30
CA PHE A 287 1.20 9.73 4.12
C PHE A 287 0.95 8.57 3.16
N LEU A 288 1.99 8.02 2.53
CA LEU A 288 1.85 6.91 1.57
C LEU A 288 1.07 5.71 2.14
N PRO A 289 1.28 5.27 3.40
CA PRO A 289 0.49 4.19 3.97
C PRO A 289 -1.02 4.45 3.93
N ALA A 290 -1.46 5.60 4.45
CA ALA A 290 -2.87 6.00 4.46
C ALA A 290 -3.40 6.25 3.04
N ALA A 291 -2.55 6.79 2.15
CA ALA A 291 -2.91 7.05 0.76
C ALA A 291 -3.18 5.75 -0.01
N ILE A 292 -2.37 4.70 0.19
CA ILE A 292 -2.60 3.38 -0.41
C ILE A 292 -3.90 2.76 0.11
N GLY A 293 -4.12 2.78 1.43
CA GLY A 293 -5.39 2.31 2.00
C GLY A 293 -6.60 3.03 1.40
N THR A 294 -6.49 4.35 1.25
CA THR A 294 -7.54 5.19 0.66
C THR A 294 -7.78 4.89 -0.82
N ILE A 295 -6.74 4.99 -1.65
CA ILE A 295 -6.83 4.84 -3.10
C ILE A 295 -7.36 3.47 -3.50
N PHE A 296 -6.82 2.39 -2.92
CA PHE A 296 -7.17 1.04 -3.33
C PHE A 296 -8.49 0.52 -2.70
N SER A 297 -9.08 1.29 -1.78
CA SER A 297 -10.44 1.04 -1.28
C SER A 297 -11.55 1.58 -2.20
N PHE A 298 -11.20 2.37 -3.23
CA PHE A 298 -12.15 3.01 -4.13
C PHE A 298 -13.05 1.99 -4.85
N ARG A 299 -14.37 2.23 -4.82
CA ARG A 299 -15.38 1.44 -5.52
C ARG A 299 -16.37 2.38 -6.22
N MET A 300 -16.77 2.02 -7.44
CA MET A 300 -17.98 2.53 -8.10
C MET A 300 -19.18 1.65 -7.79
#